data_AF-T1XLH0-F1
#
_entry.id   AF-T1XLH0-F1
#
_cell.length_a   1.000
_cell.length_b   1.000
_cell.length_c   1.000
_cell.angle_alpha   90.00
_cell.angle_beta   90.00
_cell.angle_gamma   90.00
#
_symmetry.space_group_name_H-M   'P 1'
#
loop_
_entity.id
_entity.type
_entity.pdbx_description
1 polymer ?
#
loop_
_entity_poly.entity_id
_entity_poly.type
_entity_poly.pdbx_seq_one_letter_code
_entity_poly.pdbx_strand_id
1 'polypeptide(L)'
;MKIPAEPSKYFLSTLPEDTPINELVDIAHQRWRIERDYQDLKQDFGLGHYEGRGWRGFHHHAALSIAAYGFLMAERLVDDKSVGGKKNFIERQVPALPEDYIPRGSPARAASRADVNHDTAPSTELPADRSSRTVPLLRKGKRKTAFVTQ
;
A
#
# COMPACT_ATOMS: atom_id res chain seq x y z
N MET A 1 35.02 -24.13 -31.37
CA MET A 1 33.89 -23.95 -30.45
C MET A 1 33.87 -22.50 -29.99
N LYS A 2 32.82 -21.74 -30.31
CA LYS A 2 32.67 -20.34 -29.88
C LYS A 2 32.02 -20.39 -28.49
N ILE A 3 32.70 -19.89 -27.47
CA ILE A 3 32.10 -19.71 -26.14
C ILE A 3 31.00 -18.66 -26.33
N PRO A 4 29.73 -18.96 -26.02
CA PRO A 4 28.67 -17.96 -26.13
C PRO A 4 29.02 -16.79 -25.20
N ALA A 5 28.82 -15.56 -25.70
CA ALA A 5 29.03 -14.36 -24.92
C ALA A 5 28.19 -14.44 -23.64
N GLU A 6 28.77 -14.06 -22.50
CA GLU A 6 28.07 -14.12 -21.21
C GLU A 6 26.76 -13.31 -21.28
N PRO A 7 25.66 -13.85 -20.72
CA PRO A 7 24.38 -13.17 -20.76
C PRO A 7 24.45 -11.89 -19.93
N SER A 8 23.85 -10.81 -20.44
CA SER A 8 23.94 -9.48 -19.84
C SER A 8 23.07 -9.31 -18.59
N LYS A 9 22.04 -10.14 -18.42
CA LYS A 9 21.09 -10.10 -17.29
C LYS A 9 20.56 -11.49 -16.97
N TYR A 10 20.25 -11.70 -15.69
CA TYR A 10 19.62 -12.90 -15.18
C TYR A 10 18.31 -12.54 -14.45
N PHE A 11 17.31 -13.41 -14.54
CA PHE A 11 16.05 -13.30 -13.82
C PHE A 11 15.83 -14.55 -12.98
N LEU A 12 15.35 -14.37 -11.76
CA LEU A 12 14.99 -15.47 -10.87
C LEU A 12 13.47 -15.61 -10.85
N SER A 13 12.99 -16.84 -10.98
CA SER A 13 11.57 -17.18 -10.95
C SER A 13 11.31 -18.27 -9.92
N THR A 14 10.14 -18.21 -9.30
CA THR A 14 9.58 -19.29 -8.44
C THR A 14 8.49 -20.08 -9.16
N LEU A 15 8.29 -19.82 -10.46
CA LEU A 15 7.32 -20.51 -11.30
C LEU A 15 7.81 -21.94 -11.62
N PRO A 16 6.87 -22.87 -11.94
CA PRO A 16 7.21 -24.22 -12.35
C PRO A 16 8.21 -24.29 -13.50
N GLU A 17 9.06 -25.32 -13.54
CA GLU A 17 10.09 -25.49 -14.58
C GLU A 17 9.50 -25.69 -15.99
N ASP A 18 8.27 -26.16 -16.09
CA ASP A 18 7.52 -26.34 -17.34
C ASP A 18 6.87 -25.05 -17.86
N THR A 19 7.03 -23.92 -17.15
CA THR A 19 6.51 -22.62 -17.59
C THR A 19 7.20 -22.19 -18.88
N PRO A 20 6.47 -21.87 -19.95
CA PRO A 20 7.06 -21.47 -21.23
C PRO A 20 7.84 -20.15 -21.08
N ILE A 21 8.96 -20.05 -21.80
CA ILE A 21 9.84 -18.86 -21.75
C ILE A 21 9.10 -17.55 -22.09
N ASN A 22 8.13 -17.58 -23.00
CA ASN A 22 7.35 -16.40 -23.36
C ASN A 22 6.57 -15.87 -22.15
N GLU A 23 5.97 -16.76 -21.36
CA GLU A 23 5.24 -16.38 -20.15
C GLU A 23 6.18 -15.85 -19.08
N LEU A 24 7.37 -16.45 -18.92
CA LEU A 24 8.40 -15.93 -18.03
C LEU A 24 8.83 -14.50 -18.41
N VAL A 25 9.02 -14.24 -19.70
CA VAL A 25 9.39 -12.92 -20.23
C VAL A 25 8.25 -11.92 -20.04
N ASP A 26 7.01 -12.32 -20.32
CA ASP A 26 5.84 -11.47 -20.17
C ASP A 26 5.64 -11.05 -18.71
N ILE A 27 5.74 -12.00 -17.77
CA ILE A 27 5.66 -11.74 -16.32
C ILE A 27 6.81 -10.85 -15.87
N ALA A 28 8.05 -11.15 -16.29
CA ALA A 28 9.22 -10.35 -15.94
C ALA A 28 9.08 -8.89 -16.41
N HIS A 29 8.48 -8.67 -17.57
CA HIS A 29 8.26 -7.34 -18.12
C HIS A 29 7.01 -6.62 -17.60
N GLN A 30 6.08 -7.30 -16.92
CA GLN A 30 4.93 -6.62 -16.27
C GLN A 30 5.37 -5.57 -15.24
N ARG A 31 6.58 -5.67 -14.69
CA ARG A 31 7.12 -4.70 -13.72
C ARG A 31 7.07 -3.25 -14.22
N TRP A 32 7.25 -3.02 -15.52
CA TRP A 32 7.17 -1.67 -16.12
C TRP A 32 5.79 -1.05 -16.00
N ARG A 33 4.73 -1.86 -15.89
CA ARG A 33 3.37 -1.35 -15.69
C ARG A 33 3.25 -0.64 -14.35
N ILE A 34 3.84 -1.20 -13.29
CA ILE A 34 3.84 -0.59 -11.96
C ILE A 34 4.45 0.82 -11.98
N GLU A 35 5.57 1.01 -12.70
CA GLU A 35 6.21 2.32 -12.85
C GLU A 35 5.26 3.34 -13.51
N ARG A 36 4.59 2.93 -14.58
CA ARG A 36 3.60 3.76 -15.29
C ARG A 36 2.40 4.06 -14.40
N ASP A 37 1.87 3.06 -13.71
CA ASP A 37 0.73 3.20 -12.80
C ASP A 37 1.06 4.18 -11.67
N TYR A 38 2.31 4.20 -11.19
CA TYR A 38 2.78 5.21 -10.23
C TYR A 38 2.86 6.62 -10.81
N GLN A 39 3.22 6.77 -12.08
CA GLN A 39 3.21 8.08 -12.73
C GLN A 39 1.78 8.61 -12.83
N ASP A 40 0.86 7.80 -13.34
CA ASP A 40 -0.56 8.14 -13.46
C ASP A 40 -1.17 8.47 -12.10
N LEU A 41 -0.90 7.64 -11.07
CA LEU A 41 -1.36 7.89 -9.70
C LEU A 41 -0.91 9.25 -9.16
N LYS A 42 0.35 9.63 -9.43
CA LYS A 42 0.92 10.89 -8.94
C LYS A 42 0.38 12.11 -9.68
N GLN A 43 0.30 12.04 -11.01
CA GLN A 43 -0.10 13.16 -11.86
C GLN A 43 -1.62 13.36 -11.86
N ASP A 44 -2.38 12.29 -12.10
CA ASP A 44 -3.80 12.40 -12.44
C ASP A 44 -4.73 12.11 -11.25
N PHE A 45 -4.33 11.21 -10.35
CA PHE A 45 -5.17 10.76 -9.22
C PHE A 45 -4.86 11.45 -7.90
N GLY A 46 -4.11 12.54 -7.93
CA GLY A 46 -3.91 13.38 -6.77
C GLY A 46 -2.86 12.87 -5.79
N LEU A 47 -2.21 11.72 -6.00
CA LEU A 47 -1.26 11.17 -5.02
C LEU A 47 -0.08 12.12 -4.76
N GLY A 48 0.31 12.92 -5.75
CA GLY A 48 1.36 13.96 -5.62
C GLY A 48 0.89 15.25 -4.94
N HIS A 49 -0.42 15.47 -4.75
CA HIS A 49 -1.00 16.72 -4.30
C HIS A 49 -1.31 16.77 -2.79
N TYR A 50 -0.73 15.85 -2.01
CA TYR A 50 -0.96 15.82 -0.57
C TYR A 50 -0.23 16.96 0.16
N GLU A 51 -0.96 17.77 0.92
CA GLU A 51 -0.44 18.97 1.63
C GLU A 51 0.42 18.67 2.89
N GLY A 52 0.68 17.40 3.23
CA GLY A 52 1.64 17.07 4.30
C GLY A 52 1.11 17.13 5.73
N ARG A 53 -0.21 17.05 5.96
CA ARG A 53 -0.84 17.21 7.29
C ARG A 53 -0.71 16.00 8.24
N GLY A 54 0.32 15.17 8.05
CA GLY A 54 0.65 14.02 8.91
C GLY A 54 0.39 12.64 8.29
N TRP A 55 0.86 11.58 8.97
CA TRP A 55 0.87 10.21 8.46
C TRP A 55 -0.52 9.62 8.22
N ARG A 56 -1.45 9.84 9.15
CA ARG A 56 -2.82 9.33 9.01
C ARG A 56 -3.54 9.98 7.83
N GLY A 57 -3.37 11.29 7.64
CA GLY A 57 -3.95 12.01 6.50
C GLY A 57 -3.39 11.51 5.17
N PHE A 58 -2.07 11.26 5.11
CA PHE A 58 -1.42 10.69 3.93
C PHE A 58 -2.00 9.32 3.57
N HIS A 59 -2.18 8.44 4.56
CA HIS A 59 -2.76 7.12 4.32
C HIS A 59 -4.18 7.17 3.76
N HIS A 60 -5.04 8.03 4.31
CA HIS A 60 -6.39 8.19 3.78
C HIS A 60 -6.39 8.74 2.36
N HIS A 61 -5.54 9.74 2.11
CA HIS A 61 -5.37 10.34 0.78
C HIS A 61 -4.88 9.29 -0.24
N ALA A 62 -3.80 8.57 0.09
CA ALA A 62 -3.24 7.54 -0.77
C ALA A 62 -4.24 6.41 -1.05
N ALA A 63 -4.99 5.96 -0.04
CA ALA A 63 -6.02 4.94 -0.22
C ALA A 63 -7.12 5.42 -1.17
N LEU A 64 -7.56 6.68 -1.05
CA LEU A 64 -8.58 7.25 -1.93
C LEU A 64 -8.07 7.39 -3.38
N SER A 65 -6.84 7.88 -3.58
CA SER A 65 -6.20 7.96 -4.90
C SER A 65 -6.08 6.58 -5.56
N ILE A 66 -5.64 5.55 -4.81
CA ILE A 66 -5.51 4.18 -5.33
C ILE A 66 -6.88 3.59 -5.65
N ALA A 67 -7.91 3.84 -4.83
CA ALA A 67 -9.27 3.37 -5.09
C ALA A 67 -9.86 3.99 -6.37
N ALA A 68 -9.66 5.29 -6.59
CA ALA A 68 -10.10 5.99 -7.79
C ALA A 68 -9.40 5.45 -9.05
N TYR A 69 -8.08 5.21 -8.98
CA TYR A 69 -7.32 4.60 -10.06
C TYR A 69 -7.82 3.18 -10.37
N GLY A 70 -8.00 2.35 -9.34
CA GLY A 70 -8.52 0.99 -9.49
C GLY A 70 -9.92 0.96 -10.12
N PHE A 71 -10.79 1.90 -9.75
CA PHE A 71 -12.10 2.06 -10.39
C PHE A 71 -11.97 2.38 -11.89
N LEU A 72 -11.15 3.36 -12.26
CA LEU A 72 -10.96 3.69 -13.68
C LEU A 72 -10.38 2.51 -14.48
N MET A 73 -9.40 1.79 -13.91
CA MET A 73 -8.84 0.61 -14.57
C MET A 73 -9.88 -0.50 -14.73
N ALA A 74 -10.75 -0.70 -13.74
CA ALA A 74 -11.83 -1.67 -13.84
C ALA A 74 -12.80 -1.32 -14.99
N GLU A 75 -13.22 -0.06 -15.09
CA GLU A 75 -14.09 0.40 -16.19
C GLU A 75 -13.43 0.21 -17.57
N ARG A 76 -12.16 0.62 -17.73
CA ARG A 76 -11.41 0.42 -18.98
C ARG A 76 -11.35 -1.06 -19.39
N LEU A 77 -11.13 -1.95 -18.44
CA LEU A 77 -11.08 -3.39 -18.71
C LEU A 77 -12.45 -3.94 -19.11
N VAL A 78 -13.55 -3.41 -18.56
CA VAL A 78 -14.92 -3.79 -18.96
C VAL A 78 -15.21 -3.34 -20.38
N ASP A 79 -14.83 -2.11 -20.73
CA ASP A 79 -14.99 -1.55 -22.08
C ASP A 79 -14.20 -2.35 -23.12
N ASP A 80 -12.95 -2.72 -22.81
CA ASP A 80 -12.10 -3.56 -23.68
C ASP A 80 -12.68 -4.97 -23.87
N LYS A 81 -13.41 -5.51 -22.89
CA LYS A 81 -14.06 -6.83 -22.98
C LYS A 81 -15.34 -6.80 -23.82
N SER A 82 -15.91 -5.63 -24.12
CA SER A 82 -17.14 -5.52 -24.91
C SER A 82 -16.99 -5.99 -26.37
N VAL A 83 -15.76 -6.20 -26.86
CA VAL A 83 -15.45 -6.79 -28.17
C VAL A 83 -15.44 -8.35 -28.15
N GLY A 84 -15.60 -9.01 -27.00
CA GLY A 84 -15.77 -10.49 -27.00
C GLY A 84 -15.56 -11.26 -25.68
N GLY A 85 -15.73 -10.66 -24.51
CA GLY A 85 -15.39 -11.26 -23.21
C GLY A 85 -16.52 -11.25 -22.20
N LYS A 86 -16.87 -12.44 -21.69
CA LYS A 86 -17.87 -12.73 -20.64
C LYS A 86 -17.86 -11.70 -19.48
N LYS A 87 -19.06 -11.22 -19.11
CA LYS A 87 -19.39 -10.24 -18.05
C LYS A 87 -19.05 -10.67 -16.60
N ASN A 88 -18.07 -11.54 -16.39
CA ASN A 88 -17.80 -12.16 -15.09
C ASN A 88 -16.70 -11.45 -14.29
N PHE A 89 -16.45 -10.15 -14.54
CA PHE A 89 -15.48 -9.41 -13.74
C PHE A 89 -16.12 -9.02 -12.41
N ILE A 90 -16.18 -9.99 -11.50
CA ILE A 90 -16.37 -9.77 -10.07
C ILE A 90 -17.75 -9.13 -9.80
N GLU A 91 -18.80 -9.95 -9.70
CA GLU A 91 -19.80 -9.65 -8.67
C GLU A 91 -19.00 -9.49 -7.39
N ARG A 92 -18.82 -8.24 -6.95
CA ARG A 92 -18.18 -7.91 -5.69
C ARG A 92 -19.08 -8.52 -4.63
N GLN A 93 -18.84 -9.79 -4.29
CA GLN A 93 -19.44 -10.44 -3.17
C GLN A 93 -18.96 -9.64 -1.96
N VAL A 94 -19.76 -8.67 -1.55
CA VAL A 94 -19.65 -8.06 -0.24
C VAL A 94 -19.90 -9.22 0.70
N PRO A 95 -18.88 -9.68 1.46
CA PRO A 95 -19.13 -10.72 2.45
C PRO A 95 -20.25 -10.23 3.34
N ALA A 96 -21.29 -11.05 3.52
CA ALA A 96 -22.35 -10.71 4.47
C ALA A 96 -21.67 -10.42 5.81
N LEU A 97 -21.82 -9.19 6.29
CA LEU A 97 -21.27 -8.82 7.59
C LEU A 97 -22.03 -9.63 8.64
N PRO A 98 -21.34 -10.20 9.64
CA PRO A 98 -21.99 -10.80 10.79
C PRO A 98 -22.96 -9.80 11.43
N GLU A 99 -24.07 -10.29 11.99
CA GLU A 99 -25.11 -9.45 12.62
C GLU A 99 -24.56 -8.58 13.76
N ASP A 100 -23.42 -8.99 14.34
CA ASP A 100 -22.70 -8.33 15.43
C ASP A 100 -21.50 -7.49 14.95
N TYR A 101 -21.35 -7.24 13.64
CA TYR A 101 -20.25 -6.44 13.12
C TYR A 101 -20.33 -4.97 13.59
N ILE A 102 -19.35 -4.56 14.38
CA ILE A 102 -19.18 -3.16 14.81
C ILE A 102 -18.13 -2.48 13.91
N PRO A 103 -18.50 -1.49 13.08
CA PRO A 103 -17.57 -0.80 12.20
C PRO A 103 -16.54 -0.02 13.01
N ARG A 104 -15.25 -0.30 12.77
CA ARG A 104 -14.15 0.37 13.45
C ARG A 104 -14.14 1.87 13.09
N GLY A 105 -14.39 2.73 14.08
CA GLY A 105 -14.31 4.19 13.94
C GLY A 105 -15.64 4.94 14.10
N SER A 106 -16.77 4.25 14.21
CA SER A 106 -18.03 4.87 14.62
C SER A 106 -18.26 4.60 16.12
N PRO A 107 -18.13 5.57 17.03
CA PRO A 107 -18.63 5.37 18.37
C PRO A 107 -20.14 5.14 18.28
N ALA A 108 -20.67 4.14 18.99
CA ALA A 108 -22.11 3.77 19.01
C ALA A 108 -23.05 4.91 19.45
N ARG A 109 -22.49 6.08 19.78
CA ARG A 109 -23.17 7.31 20.15
C ARG A 109 -22.36 8.50 19.63
N ALA A 110 -22.39 8.74 18.33
CA ALA A 110 -21.95 10.01 17.78
C ALA A 110 -22.95 11.10 18.20
N ALA A 111 -22.67 11.78 19.32
CA ALA A 111 -23.36 13.03 19.63
C ALA A 111 -23.05 14.03 18.50
N SER A 112 -24.06 14.76 18.01
CA SER A 112 -23.85 15.88 17.09
C SER A 112 -22.87 16.86 17.74
N ARG A 113 -21.64 16.95 17.23
CA ARG A 113 -20.72 18.01 17.63
C ARG A 113 -21.15 19.28 16.89
N ALA A 114 -22.18 19.94 17.41
CA ALA A 114 -22.32 21.37 17.19
C ALA A 114 -21.20 22.06 18.01
N ASP A 115 -20.64 23.12 17.45
CA ASP A 115 -19.49 23.89 17.92
C ASP A 115 -18.10 23.26 17.78
N VAL A 116 -17.47 23.57 16.66
CA VAL A 116 -16.02 23.80 16.58
C VAL A 116 -15.81 25.28 16.92
N ASN A 117 -15.61 25.60 18.20
CA ASN A 117 -15.20 26.95 18.60
C ASN A 117 -13.73 27.15 18.17
N HIS A 118 -13.49 28.08 17.25
CA HIS A 118 -12.15 28.52 16.88
C HIS A 118 -11.66 29.57 17.89
N ASP A 119 -11.32 29.12 19.10
CA ASP A 119 -10.53 29.95 20.00
C ASP A 119 -9.07 29.94 19.55
N THR A 120 -8.65 31.09 19.03
CA THR A 120 -7.28 31.44 18.68
C THR A 120 -6.36 31.14 19.88
N ALA A 121 -5.39 30.23 19.71
CA ALA A 121 -4.46 29.87 20.77
C ALA A 121 -3.57 31.08 21.15
N PRO A 122 -3.38 31.39 22.45
CA PRO A 122 -2.37 32.35 22.87
C PRO A 122 -0.96 31.76 22.74
N SER A 123 0.01 32.64 22.51
CA SER A 123 1.40 32.37 22.16
C SER A 123 2.11 31.34 23.05
N THR A 124 2.93 30.52 22.40
CA THR A 124 3.80 29.51 23.01
C THR A 124 4.90 30.17 23.85
N GLU A 125 4.70 30.26 25.16
CA GLU A 125 5.84 30.41 26.08
C GLU A 125 6.45 29.02 26.32
N LEU A 126 7.72 28.87 25.96
CA LEU A 126 8.52 27.67 26.17
C LEU A 126 8.79 27.49 27.67
N PRO A 127 8.38 26.38 28.32
CA PRO A 127 8.86 26.09 29.66
C PRO A 127 10.30 25.61 29.56
N ALA A 128 11.22 26.45 30.03
CA ALA A 128 12.56 26.03 30.38
C ALA A 128 12.50 24.98 31.49
N ASP A 129 13.44 24.04 31.42
CA ASP A 129 13.76 23.01 32.39
C ASP A 129 12.84 21.77 32.44
N ARG A 130 13.19 20.78 31.62
CA ARG A 130 12.78 19.39 31.84
C ARG A 130 14.01 18.55 32.16
N SER A 131 14.20 18.29 33.45
CA SER A 131 15.21 17.38 34.00
C SER A 131 15.26 16.06 33.22
N SER A 132 16.48 15.64 32.84
CA SER A 132 16.74 14.44 32.05
C SER A 132 16.35 13.18 32.82
N ARG A 133 15.36 12.45 32.30
CA ARG A 133 14.90 11.19 32.91
C ARG A 133 15.89 10.07 32.57
N THR A 134 16.54 9.50 33.58
CA THR A 134 17.40 8.30 33.44
C THR A 134 16.59 7.12 32.92
N VAL A 135 17.04 6.50 31.83
CA VAL A 135 16.43 5.28 31.24
C VAL A 135 17.19 4.02 31.67
N PRO A 136 16.52 2.90 32.00
CA PRO A 136 17.21 1.65 32.34
C PRO A 136 17.85 1.03 31.10
N LEU A 137 19.12 0.61 31.20
CA LEU A 137 19.81 -0.12 30.14
C LEU A 137 19.29 -1.56 30.04
N LEU A 138 18.92 -1.97 28.82
CA LEU A 138 18.45 -3.31 28.48
C LEU A 138 19.55 -4.35 28.77
N ARG A 139 19.22 -5.34 29.60
CA ARG A 139 20.11 -6.44 30.02
C ARG A 139 20.48 -7.31 28.80
N LYS A 140 21.76 -7.36 28.44
CA LYS A 140 22.31 -8.20 27.37
C LYS A 140 22.16 -9.68 27.73
N GLY A 141 21.14 -10.35 27.17
CA GLY A 141 20.97 -11.79 27.27
C GLY A 141 21.94 -12.52 26.33
N LYS A 142 22.82 -13.36 26.87
CA LYS A 142 23.64 -14.30 26.08
C LYS A 142 22.73 -15.41 25.56
N ARG A 143 22.42 -15.43 24.27
CA ARG A 143 21.91 -16.63 23.57
C ARG A 143 23.09 -17.31 22.88
N LYS A 144 23.42 -18.54 23.28
CA LYS A 144 24.32 -19.43 22.53
C LYS A 144 23.49 -20.06 21.41
N THR A 145 23.77 -19.72 20.16
CA THR A 145 23.26 -20.43 18.97
C THR A 145 24.27 -21.50 18.58
N ALA A 146 23.89 -22.77 18.71
CA ALA A 146 24.61 -23.88 18.10
C ALA A 146 24.02 -24.11 16.70
N PHE A 147 24.87 -24.03 15.67
CA PHE A 147 24.50 -24.43 14.31
C PHE A 147 24.78 -25.92 14.15
N VAL A 148 23.79 -26.67 13.68
CA VAL A 148 23.93 -28.04 13.19
C VAL A 148 23.73 -27.96 11.68
N THR A 149 24.76 -28.33 10.94
CA THR A 149 24.76 -28.46 9.48
C THR A 149 24.55 -29.93 9.14
N GLN A 150 23.70 -30.21 8.17
CA GLN A 150 23.68 -31.48 7.44
C GLN A 150 23.88 -31.16 5.96
#